data_AF-A0A837AAE0-F1
#
_entry.id   AF-A0A837AAE0-F1
#
_cell.length_a   1.000
_cell.length_b   1.000
_cell.length_c   1.000
_cell.angle_alpha   90.00
_cell.angle_beta   90.00
_cell.angle_gamma   90.00
#
_symmetry.space_group_name_H-M   'P 1'
#
loop_
_entity.id
_entity.type
_entity.pdbx_description
1 polymer ?
#
loop_
_entity_poly.entity_id
_entity_poly.type
_entity_poly.pdbx_seq_one_letter_code
_entity_poly.pdbx_strand_id
1 'polypeptide(L)'
;PADATEENLQARARGTLLMGLSNKFGNLVLSTGNKSELSVGYCTLYGDMVGGFAVLKDVYKTIVFELAKYRNSLSETPVIPERVITRPPSAELRPDQKDQDSLPAYDVLDAILYAYIEEDLGQADIIAKGFDKEVVEKVIRLVDRNEYKRRQGAIGPRITSRAFSRERRYPIVNGWTAND
;
A
#
# COMPACT_ATOMS: atom_id res chain seq x y z
N PRO A 1 2.51 -14.53 23.82
CA PRO A 1 2.00 -13.19 23.42
C PRO A 1 1.82 -13.18 21.90
N ALA A 2 0.65 -12.81 21.39
CA ALA A 2 0.41 -12.72 19.96
C ALA A 2 0.93 -11.38 19.42
N ASP A 3 1.57 -11.38 18.25
CA ASP A 3 2.08 -10.19 17.59
C ASP A 3 1.98 -10.27 16.05
N ALA A 4 2.72 -9.42 15.34
CA ALA A 4 2.72 -9.41 13.88
C ALA A 4 3.24 -10.73 13.27
N THR A 5 3.88 -11.60 14.04
CA THR A 5 4.41 -12.89 13.59
C THR A 5 3.30 -13.81 13.11
N GLU A 6 2.24 -14.00 13.89
CA GLU A 6 1.11 -14.86 13.52
C GLU A 6 0.36 -14.30 12.31
N GLU A 7 0.15 -12.98 12.24
CA GLU A 7 -0.48 -12.31 11.11
C GLU A 7 0.35 -12.47 9.82
N ASN A 8 1.67 -12.25 9.91
CA ASN A 8 2.57 -12.40 8.77
C ASN A 8 2.69 -13.85 8.30
N LEU A 9 2.62 -14.83 9.21
CA LEU A 9 2.64 -16.25 8.84
C LEU A 9 1.41 -16.61 7.99
N GLN A 10 0.23 -16.13 8.37
CA GLN A 10 -1.00 -16.31 7.60
C GLN A 10 -0.89 -15.70 6.20
N ALA A 11 -0.39 -14.47 6.09
CA ALA A 11 -0.19 -13.80 4.80
C ALA A 11 0.78 -14.57 3.89
N ARG A 12 1.90 -15.06 4.43
CA ARG A 12 2.87 -15.87 3.66
C ARG A 12 2.30 -17.20 3.21
N ALA A 13 1.53 -17.88 4.07
CA ALA A 13 0.87 -19.13 3.70
C ALA A 13 -0.09 -18.95 2.51
N ARG A 14 -0.86 -17.85 2.48
CA ARG A 14 -1.71 -17.48 1.33
C ARG A 14 -0.87 -17.30 0.06
N GLY A 15 0.25 -16.60 0.15
CA GLY A 15 1.20 -16.42 -0.96
C GLY A 15 1.73 -17.76 -1.50
N THR A 16 2.18 -18.65 -0.62
CA THR A 16 2.65 -20.00 -0.99
C THR A 16 1.57 -20.80 -1.73
N LEU A 17 0.32 -20.77 -1.25
CA LEU A 17 -0.79 -21.46 -1.89
C LEU A 17 -1.06 -20.93 -3.31
N LEU A 18 -1.18 -19.61 -3.46
CA LEU A 18 -1.45 -18.99 -4.76
C LEU A 18 -0.33 -19.27 -5.78
N MET A 19 0.93 -19.19 -5.35
CA MET A 19 2.07 -19.54 -6.20
C MET A 19 2.08 -21.03 -6.57
N GLY A 20 1.69 -21.91 -5.64
CA GLY A 20 1.51 -23.34 -5.93
C GLY A 20 0.46 -23.60 -7.02
N LEU A 21 -0.68 -22.90 -6.96
CA LEU A 21 -1.71 -22.96 -7.99
C LEU A 21 -1.21 -22.43 -9.33
N SER A 22 -0.53 -21.28 -9.33
CA SER A 22 0.12 -20.72 -10.52
C SER A 22 1.06 -21.72 -11.19
N ASN A 23 1.95 -22.34 -10.42
CA ASN A 23 2.89 -23.32 -10.95
C ASN A 23 2.19 -24.56 -11.52
N LYS A 24 1.09 -25.01 -10.89
CA LYS A 24 0.37 -26.21 -11.32
C LYS A 24 -0.46 -26.00 -12.59
N PHE A 25 -1.01 -24.79 -12.76
CA PHE A 25 -2.01 -24.51 -13.80
C PHE A 25 -1.56 -23.48 -14.85
N GLY A 26 -0.38 -22.88 -14.70
CA GLY A 26 0.17 -21.92 -15.66
C GLY A 26 -0.45 -20.52 -15.60
N ASN A 27 -1.18 -20.19 -14.53
CA ASN A 27 -1.80 -18.87 -14.34
C ASN A 27 -0.82 -17.85 -13.75
N LEU A 28 -1.02 -16.57 -14.03
CA LEU A 28 -0.25 -15.49 -13.40
C LEU A 28 -0.94 -15.04 -12.11
N VAL A 29 -0.23 -15.08 -10.97
CA VAL A 29 -0.72 -14.46 -9.73
C VAL A 29 -0.65 -12.94 -9.85
N LEU A 30 -1.77 -12.27 -9.63
CA LEU A 30 -1.84 -10.81 -9.53
C LEU A 30 -1.78 -10.40 -8.06
N SER A 31 -0.78 -9.61 -7.67
CA SER A 31 -0.77 -9.01 -6.34
C SER A 31 -1.61 -7.74 -6.32
N THR A 32 -2.19 -7.44 -5.16
CA THR A 32 -3.27 -6.44 -5.03
C THR A 32 -2.90 -5.26 -4.13
N GLY A 33 -1.63 -5.15 -3.71
CA GLY A 33 -1.15 -4.01 -2.94
C GLY A 33 -1.24 -2.72 -3.74
N ASN A 34 -1.84 -1.69 -3.13
CA ASN A 34 -1.97 -0.36 -3.74
C ASN A 34 -0.80 0.56 -3.34
N LYS A 35 -0.71 1.73 -3.98
CA LYS A 35 0.40 2.67 -3.76
C LYS A 35 0.49 3.12 -2.31
N SER A 36 -0.64 3.34 -1.64
CA SER A 36 -0.67 3.79 -0.24
C SER A 36 -0.06 2.74 0.68
N GLU A 37 -0.53 1.49 0.60
CA GLU A 37 -0.01 0.36 1.39
C GLU A 37 1.48 0.12 1.14
N LEU A 38 1.88 0.10 -0.13
CA LEU A 38 3.28 -0.11 -0.52
C LEU A 38 4.18 1.06 -0.07
N SER A 39 3.66 2.29 -0.04
CA SER A 39 4.41 3.47 0.40
C SER A 39 4.84 3.32 1.86
N VAL A 40 3.90 3.08 2.76
CA VAL A 40 4.19 2.96 4.19
C VAL A 40 4.62 1.55 4.62
N GLY A 41 4.71 0.62 3.67
CA GLY A 41 5.05 -0.79 3.92
C GLY A 41 4.02 -1.52 4.76
N TYR A 42 2.74 -1.16 4.61
CA TYR A 42 1.59 -1.87 5.17
C TYR A 42 1.29 -3.13 4.35
N CYS A 43 2.28 -4.01 4.34
CA CYS A 43 2.33 -5.23 3.56
C CYS A 43 3.27 -6.25 4.24
N THR A 44 2.99 -7.52 4.04
CA THR A 44 3.85 -8.63 4.44
C THR A 44 4.76 -9.00 3.27
N LEU A 45 6.07 -8.90 3.49
CA LEU A 45 7.05 -9.39 2.51
C LEU A 45 6.82 -10.89 2.28
N TYR A 46 6.64 -11.25 1.01
CA TYR A 46 6.27 -12.60 0.54
C TYR A 46 4.90 -13.10 1.01
N GLY A 47 4.02 -12.19 1.45
CA GLY A 47 2.59 -12.43 1.68
C GLY A 47 1.75 -11.81 0.57
N ASP A 48 1.02 -10.73 0.87
CA ASP A 48 0.22 -9.99 -0.13
C ASP A 48 1.06 -9.42 -1.30
N MET A 49 2.38 -9.31 -1.14
CA MET A 49 3.28 -8.82 -2.18
C MET A 49 3.65 -9.87 -3.25
N VAL A 50 3.39 -11.17 -3.04
CA VAL A 50 3.76 -12.20 -4.03
C VAL A 50 2.84 -12.14 -5.23
N GLY A 51 3.43 -12.14 -6.41
CA GLY A 51 2.71 -12.15 -7.67
C GLY A 51 3.67 -11.94 -8.83
N GLY A 52 3.21 -12.24 -10.04
CA GLY A 52 3.94 -11.89 -11.26
C GLY A 52 3.70 -10.45 -11.70
N PHE A 53 2.56 -9.85 -11.31
CA PHE A 53 2.22 -8.47 -11.64
C PHE A 53 1.31 -7.82 -10.59
N ALA A 54 1.59 -6.57 -10.22
CA ALA A 54 0.87 -5.80 -9.23
C ALA A 54 0.00 -4.74 -9.93
N VAL A 55 -1.28 -5.04 -10.16
CA VAL A 55 -2.17 -4.22 -11.01
C VAL A 55 -2.41 -2.83 -10.41
N LEU A 56 -2.51 -2.73 -9.09
CA LEU A 56 -2.80 -1.50 -8.36
C LEU A 56 -1.55 -0.80 -7.81
N LYS A 57 -0.35 -1.26 -8.20
CA LYS A 57 0.93 -0.84 -7.60
C LYS A 57 1.11 0.68 -7.50
N ASP A 58 0.60 1.41 -8.47
CA ASP A 58 0.75 2.86 -8.60
C ASP A 58 -0.59 3.62 -8.48
N VAL A 59 -1.59 3.01 -7.82
CA VAL A 59 -2.91 3.61 -7.56
C VAL A 59 -3.04 3.91 -6.07
N TYR A 60 -3.32 5.15 -5.67
CA TYR A 60 -3.60 5.49 -4.27
C TYR A 60 -4.94 4.89 -3.79
N LYS A 61 -5.08 4.58 -2.50
CA LYS A 61 -6.26 3.92 -1.93
C LYS A 61 -7.54 4.71 -2.18
N THR A 62 -7.49 6.03 -2.00
CA THR A 62 -8.58 6.95 -2.35
C THR A 62 -9.05 6.74 -3.79
N ILE A 63 -8.12 6.69 -4.74
CA ILE A 63 -8.39 6.42 -6.16
C ILE A 63 -8.91 5.00 -6.39
N VAL A 64 -8.47 3.99 -5.63
CA VAL A 64 -9.04 2.62 -5.71
C VAL A 64 -10.55 2.64 -5.41
N PHE A 65 -10.98 3.39 -4.39
CA PHE A 65 -12.41 3.53 -4.07
C PHE A 65 -13.17 4.28 -5.17
N GLU A 66 -12.59 5.33 -5.75
CA GLU A 66 -13.18 6.06 -6.88
C GLU A 66 -13.33 5.17 -8.11
N LEU A 67 -12.29 4.40 -8.45
CA LEU A 67 -12.31 3.46 -9.57
C LEU A 67 -13.32 2.33 -9.36
N ALA A 68 -13.50 1.85 -8.13
CA ALA A 68 -14.52 0.84 -7.83
C ALA A 68 -15.94 1.39 -8.07
N LYS A 69 -16.22 2.61 -7.60
CA LYS A 69 -17.49 3.31 -7.83
C LYS A 69 -17.72 3.57 -9.33
N TYR A 70 -16.69 4.06 -10.02
CA TYR A 70 -16.72 4.26 -11.46
C TYR A 70 -16.98 2.96 -12.21
N ARG A 71 -16.28 1.86 -11.89
CA ARG A 71 -16.50 0.57 -12.55
C ARG A 71 -17.95 0.08 -12.38
N ASN A 72 -18.54 0.29 -11.21
CA ASN A 72 -19.93 -0.08 -10.95
C ASN A 72 -20.93 0.80 -11.70
N SER A 73 -20.63 2.07 -11.96
CA SER A 73 -21.52 2.94 -12.75
C SER A 73 -21.58 2.58 -14.24
N LEU A 74 -20.61 1.81 -14.76
CA LEU A 74 -20.56 1.35 -16.15
C LEU A 74 -21.40 0.09 -16.43
N SER A 75 -22.11 -0.47 -15.45
CA SER A 75 -22.88 -1.72 -15.64
C SER A 75 -24.22 -1.62 -14.93
N GLU A 76 -25.28 -2.14 -15.57
CA GLU A 76 -26.62 -2.19 -14.96
C GLU A 76 -26.63 -2.98 -13.66
N THR A 77 -25.84 -4.05 -13.59
CA THR A 77 -25.59 -4.82 -12.38
C THR A 77 -24.17 -4.52 -11.86
N PRO A 78 -24.02 -3.96 -10.65
CA PRO A 78 -22.72 -3.72 -10.03
C PRO A 78 -21.88 -5.00 -9.91
N VAL A 79 -20.62 -4.95 -10.36
CA VAL A 79 -19.70 -6.10 -10.32
C VAL A 79 -18.90 -6.17 -9.01
N ILE A 80 -18.69 -5.02 -8.35
CA ILE A 80 -18.05 -4.94 -7.04
C ILE A 80 -19.17 -4.79 -6.00
N PRO A 81 -19.30 -5.71 -5.03
CA PRO A 81 -20.35 -5.61 -4.02
C PRO A 81 -20.23 -4.34 -3.19
N GLU A 82 -21.35 -3.61 -3.02
CA GLU A 82 -21.37 -2.33 -2.29
C GLU A 82 -20.79 -2.43 -0.88
N ARG A 83 -21.05 -3.56 -0.19
CA ARG A 83 -20.49 -3.84 1.15
C ARG A 83 -18.96 -3.83 1.21
N VAL A 84 -18.27 -4.09 0.10
CA VAL A 84 -16.80 -4.06 0.03
C VAL A 84 -16.29 -2.61 -0.05
N ILE A 85 -17.09 -1.71 -0.63
CA ILE A 85 -16.77 -0.29 -0.80
C ILE A 85 -17.07 0.49 0.49
N THR A 86 -18.16 0.15 1.18
CA THR A 86 -18.64 0.91 2.35
C THR A 86 -18.07 0.43 3.69
N ARG A 87 -17.57 -0.81 3.76
CA ARG A 87 -16.96 -1.32 4.99
C ARG A 87 -15.60 -0.64 5.27
N PRO A 88 -15.20 -0.50 6.55
CA PRO A 88 -13.85 -0.05 6.88
C PRO A 88 -12.77 -0.95 6.28
N PRO A 89 -11.64 -0.39 5.81
CA PRO A 89 -10.54 -1.17 5.25
C PRO A 89 -9.82 -1.98 6.36
N SER A 90 -9.46 -3.22 6.02
CA SER A 90 -8.88 -4.20 6.92
C SER A 90 -8.08 -5.26 6.15
N ALA A 91 -6.99 -5.76 6.73
CA ALA A 91 -6.23 -6.92 6.25
C ALA A 91 -6.83 -8.28 6.66
N GLU A 92 -7.80 -8.29 7.58
CA GLU A 92 -8.52 -9.49 8.04
C GLU A 92 -7.57 -10.63 8.52
N LEU A 93 -6.51 -10.28 9.25
CA LEU A 93 -5.52 -11.21 9.83
C LEU A 93 -5.74 -11.52 11.31
N ARG A 94 -6.50 -10.66 12.00
CA ARG A 94 -6.95 -10.85 13.39
C ARG A 94 -8.39 -10.34 13.57
N PRO A 95 -9.11 -10.76 14.64
CA PRO A 95 -10.45 -10.25 14.92
C PRO A 95 -10.51 -8.73 15.04
N ASP A 96 -11.58 -8.14 14.50
CA ASP A 96 -11.90 -6.70 14.57
C ASP A 96 -10.80 -5.74 14.06
N GLN A 97 -9.85 -6.25 13.26
CA GLN A 97 -8.74 -5.46 12.70
C GLN A 97 -9.24 -4.32 11.81
N LYS A 98 -8.67 -3.12 12.01
CA LYS A 98 -8.82 -1.98 11.09
C LYS A 98 -7.45 -1.45 10.70
N ASP A 99 -7.31 -1.01 9.46
CA ASP A 99 -6.04 -0.41 9.00
C ASP A 99 -5.71 0.87 9.81
N GLN A 100 -6.77 1.60 10.20
CA GLN A 100 -6.72 2.80 11.05
C GLN A 100 -6.17 2.55 12.47
N ASP A 101 -6.04 1.29 12.91
CA ASP A 101 -5.35 0.97 14.18
C ASP A 101 -3.87 1.38 14.14
N SER A 102 -3.30 1.53 12.94
CA SER A 102 -1.87 1.75 12.73
C SER A 102 -1.54 2.88 11.76
N LEU A 103 -2.48 3.26 10.89
CA LEU A 103 -2.33 4.30 9.87
C LEU A 103 -3.35 5.43 10.10
N PRO A 104 -3.05 6.67 9.67
CA PRO A 104 -4.09 7.70 9.56
C PRO A 104 -5.16 7.30 8.53
N ALA A 105 -6.28 8.00 8.53
CA ALA A 105 -7.31 7.82 7.50
C ALA A 105 -6.71 8.00 6.08
N TYR A 106 -7.20 7.23 5.11
CA TYR A 106 -6.57 7.15 3.79
C TYR A 106 -6.58 8.45 3.00
N ASP A 107 -7.59 9.31 3.20
CA ASP A 107 -7.63 10.66 2.65
C ASP A 107 -6.45 11.51 3.14
N VAL A 108 -6.17 11.48 4.44
CA VAL A 108 -5.02 12.16 5.06
C VAL A 108 -3.71 11.50 4.63
N LEU A 109 -3.64 10.16 4.67
CA LEU A 109 -2.46 9.39 4.29
C LEU A 109 -2.06 9.69 2.85
N ASP A 110 -2.99 9.55 1.91
CA ASP A 110 -2.74 9.70 0.48
C ASP A 110 -2.34 11.14 0.15
N ALA A 111 -2.92 12.14 0.82
CA ALA A 111 -2.53 13.54 0.63
C ALA A 111 -1.09 13.81 1.09
N ILE A 112 -0.68 13.28 2.26
CA ILE A 112 0.70 13.39 2.74
C ILE A 112 1.66 12.63 1.80
N LEU A 113 1.28 11.41 1.38
CA LEU A 113 2.08 10.61 0.47
C LEU A 113 2.23 11.29 -0.89
N TYR A 114 1.18 11.91 -1.43
CA TYR A 114 1.23 12.66 -2.67
C TYR A 114 2.21 13.84 -2.55
N ALA A 115 2.08 14.64 -1.49
CA ALA A 115 2.97 15.77 -1.24
C ALA A 115 4.45 15.33 -1.09
N TYR A 116 4.69 14.24 -0.38
CA TYR A 116 6.06 13.75 -0.13
C TYR A 116 6.68 13.01 -1.32
N ILE A 117 5.90 12.21 -2.06
CA ILE A 117 6.43 11.33 -3.12
C ILE A 117 6.33 12.00 -4.48
N GLU A 118 5.20 12.61 -4.82
CA GLU A 118 4.92 13.17 -6.14
C GLU A 118 5.41 14.61 -6.26
N GLU A 119 5.12 15.43 -5.25
CA GLU A 119 5.49 16.86 -5.23
C GLU A 119 6.89 17.11 -4.65
N ASP A 120 7.54 16.09 -4.07
CA ASP A 120 8.89 16.16 -3.49
C ASP A 120 9.03 17.17 -2.34
N LEU A 121 7.94 17.42 -1.61
CA LEU A 121 7.94 18.39 -0.52
C LEU A 121 8.65 17.85 0.72
N GLY A 122 9.38 18.75 1.39
CA GLY A 122 10.00 18.46 2.67
C GLY A 122 8.97 18.37 3.80
N GLN A 123 9.37 17.76 4.92
CA GLN A 123 8.51 17.62 6.11
C GLN A 123 7.91 18.97 6.55
N ALA A 124 8.73 20.03 6.61
CA ALA A 124 8.29 21.36 7.04
C ALA A 124 7.20 21.94 6.12
N ASP A 125 7.33 21.76 4.80
CA ASP A 125 6.36 22.25 3.83
C ASP A 125 5.04 21.52 3.92
N ILE A 126 5.07 20.20 4.17
CA ILE A 126 3.86 19.40 4.37
C ILE A 126 3.15 19.84 5.66
N ILE A 127 3.88 20.10 6.73
CA ILE A 127 3.30 20.64 7.97
C ILE A 127 2.70 22.03 7.72
N ALA A 128 3.38 22.88 6.95
CA ALA A 128 2.89 24.22 6.60
C ALA A 128 1.61 24.18 5.74
N LYS A 129 1.34 23.08 5.01
CA LYS A 129 0.06 22.83 4.34
C LYS A 129 -1.11 22.51 5.30
N GLY A 130 -0.85 22.41 6.61
CA GLY A 130 -1.87 22.21 7.64
C GLY A 130 -2.05 20.77 8.11
N PHE A 131 -1.16 19.85 7.71
CA PHE A 131 -1.17 18.48 8.23
C PHE A 131 -0.55 18.42 9.63
N ASP A 132 -1.09 17.51 10.47
CA ASP A 132 -0.56 17.29 11.81
C ASP A 132 0.90 16.83 11.78
N LYS A 133 1.74 17.47 12.61
CA LYS A 133 3.18 17.22 12.65
C LYS A 133 3.52 15.77 12.96
N GLU A 134 2.88 15.17 13.96
CA GLU A 134 3.19 13.80 14.39
C GLU A 134 2.79 12.79 13.30
N VAL A 135 1.66 13.06 12.62
CA VAL A 135 1.22 12.23 11.49
C VAL A 135 2.19 12.32 10.31
N VAL A 136 2.64 13.52 9.94
CA VAL A 136 3.61 13.72 8.84
C VAL A 136 4.93 13.00 9.14
N GLU A 137 5.50 13.22 10.33
CA GLU A 137 6.74 12.57 10.77
C GLU A 137 6.63 11.03 10.73
N LYS A 138 5.50 10.50 11.21
CA LYS A 138 5.23 9.06 11.20
C LYS A 138 5.16 8.51 9.77
N VAL A 139 4.43 9.17 8.87
CA VAL A 139 4.26 8.73 7.48
C VAL A 139 5.59 8.74 6.73
N ILE A 140 6.37 9.84 6.81
CA ILE A 140 7.68 9.93 6.16
C ILE A 140 8.61 8.83 6.65
N ARG A 141 8.68 8.62 7.97
CA ARG A 141 9.50 7.55 8.56
C ARG A 141 9.08 6.16 8.06
N LEU A 142 7.77 5.91 7.94
CA LEU A 142 7.26 4.64 7.40
C LEU A 142 7.63 4.49 5.93
N VAL A 143 7.57 5.55 5.14
CA VAL A 143 8.01 5.52 3.74
C VAL A 143 9.47 5.11 3.68
N ASP A 144 10.37 5.81 4.35
CA ASP A 144 11.80 5.57 4.19
C ASP A 144 12.25 4.20 4.72
N ARG A 145 11.74 3.76 5.86
CA ARG A 145 12.11 2.46 6.45
C ARG A 145 11.66 1.25 5.63
N ASN A 146 10.62 1.39 4.80
CA ASN A 146 10.05 0.27 4.04
C ASN A 146 10.58 0.15 2.61
N GLU A 147 11.66 0.85 2.27
CA GLU A 147 12.32 0.76 0.96
C GLU A 147 12.70 -0.69 0.59
N TYR A 148 13.18 -1.47 1.55
CA TYR A 148 13.56 -2.87 1.33
C TYR A 148 12.39 -3.75 0.88
N LYS A 149 11.15 -3.46 1.33
CA LYS A 149 9.96 -4.18 0.89
C LYS A 149 9.62 -3.82 -0.55
N ARG A 150 9.59 -2.52 -0.87
CA ARG A 150 9.24 -2.02 -2.21
C ARG A 150 10.17 -2.54 -3.30
N ARG A 151 11.47 -2.67 -3.01
CA ARG A 151 12.45 -3.21 -3.97
C ARG A 151 12.23 -4.67 -4.33
N GLN A 152 11.47 -5.42 -3.53
CA GLN A 152 11.21 -6.85 -3.73
C GLN A 152 9.78 -7.15 -4.18
N GLY A 153 8.92 -6.13 -4.29
CA GLY A 153 7.55 -6.30 -4.77
C GLY A 153 7.48 -6.56 -6.27
N ALA A 154 6.44 -7.26 -6.69
CA ALA A 154 6.16 -7.51 -8.10
C ALA A 154 6.15 -6.22 -8.94
N ILE A 155 6.50 -6.32 -10.22
CA ILE A 155 6.40 -5.20 -11.17
C ILE A 155 4.92 -4.81 -11.38
N GLY A 156 4.66 -3.59 -11.81
CA GLY A 156 3.30 -3.08 -12.02
C GLY A 156 3.29 -1.90 -12.98
N PRO A 157 2.10 -1.43 -13.38
CA PRO A 157 1.98 -0.26 -14.24
C PRO A 157 2.38 1.01 -13.49
N ARG A 158 2.76 2.04 -14.24
CA ARG A 158 2.92 3.41 -13.74
C ARG A 158 1.81 4.27 -14.32
N ILE A 159 1.11 4.98 -13.46
CA ILE A 159 0.07 5.94 -13.84
C ILE A 159 0.29 7.34 -13.23
N THR A 160 1.25 7.46 -12.31
CA THR A 160 1.63 8.73 -11.65
C THR A 160 2.94 9.30 -12.17
N SER A 161 3.28 10.53 -11.75
CA SER A 161 4.55 11.18 -12.08
C SER A 161 5.76 10.44 -11.47
N ARG A 162 5.66 9.93 -10.25
CA ARG A 162 6.77 9.29 -9.52
C ARG A 162 6.36 7.93 -8.93
N ALA A 163 6.64 6.87 -9.68
CA ALA A 163 6.46 5.49 -9.22
C ALA A 163 7.65 4.97 -8.40
N PHE A 164 7.39 3.98 -7.53
CA PHE A 164 8.42 3.28 -6.75
C PHE A 164 9.20 2.25 -7.59
N SER A 165 9.96 2.74 -8.57
CA SER A 165 10.90 1.92 -9.34
C SER A 165 12.07 2.74 -9.88
N ARG A 166 11.95 3.29 -11.08
CA ARG A 166 13.03 4.05 -11.72
C ARG A 166 13.03 5.50 -11.24
N GLU A 167 11.85 6.03 -10.94
CA GLU A 167 11.59 7.44 -10.66
C GLU A 167 11.95 7.84 -9.22
N ARG A 168 11.85 6.92 -8.25
CA ARG A 168 12.27 7.13 -6.86
C ARG A 168 13.14 5.97 -6.38
N ARG A 169 14.42 6.24 -6.13
CA ARG A 169 15.40 5.26 -5.62
C ARG A 169 16.10 5.81 -4.39
N TYR A 170 15.77 5.25 -3.23
CA TYR A 170 16.41 5.59 -1.96
C TYR A 170 17.31 4.44 -1.49
N PRO A 171 18.38 4.72 -0.73
CA PRO A 171 19.21 3.67 -0.15
C PRO A 171 18.39 2.83 0.84
N ILE A 172 18.61 1.50 0.84
CA ILE A 172 18.02 0.60 1.85
C ILE A 172 18.71 0.84 3.21
N VAL A 173 20.04 0.92 3.20
CA VAL A 173 20.83 1.27 4.39
C VAL A 173 20.85 2.78 4.47
N ASN A 174 19.95 3.33 5.29
CA ASN A 174 19.81 4.76 5.50
C ASN A 174 19.65 5.05 7.00
N GLY A 175 20.52 5.88 7.55
CA GLY A 175 20.45 6.35 8.94
C GLY A 175 19.90 7.76 9.09
N TRP A 176 19.58 8.43 7.97
CA TRP A 176 19.03 9.79 7.97
C TRP A 176 17.69 9.85 8.70
N THR A 177 17.50 10.89 9.50
CA THR A 177 16.25 11.22 10.15
C THR A 177 15.77 12.59 9.67
N ALA A 178 14.45 12.79 9.59
CA ALA A 178 13.88 14.04 9.10
C ALA A 178 14.15 15.27 9.97
N ASN A 179 14.78 15.09 11.13
CA ASN A 179 15.24 16.16 12.02
C ASN A 179 16.74 16.47 11.86
N ASP A 180 17.46 15.74 11.00
CA ASP A 180 18.85 16.03 10.60
C ASP A 180 18.88 17.15 9.55
#